data_AF-A0A7I4BKQ2-F1
#
_entry.id   AF-A0A7I4BKQ2-F1
#
_cell.length_a   1.000
_cell.length_b   1.000
_cell.length_c   1.000
_cell.angle_alpha   90.00
_cell.angle_beta   90.00
_cell.angle_gamma   90.00
#
_symmetry.space_group_name_H-M   'P 1'
#
loop_
_entity.id
_entity.type
_entity.pdbx_description
1 polymer ?
#
loop_
_entity_poly.entity_id
_entity_poly.type
_entity_poly.pdbx_seq_one_letter_code
_entity_poly.pdbx_strand_id
1 'polypeptide(L)'
;MNSSSCESDLQLRRCVPDRGRILSQSASGMADGDFDIPDAEEVEETGEEVDYDPQTVGKVQELIKGGGLQKLITKAGEGWETPDTGDEVSVHYTGTLLDGTKFDSSLDRGQPFTFKLGQGQVIKGWDKGVATMKKGEKATFTISPENAYGEAGSPPVIPANATLKFDVELLHWASVKDICKDGGIIKKIVTEGKKWENPKDLDEVLVKYEVRLQRHQTVVAKSPESGVEFTVKDGHFCPAIGQAVKTMLKGEKALLTVKPRYGFGEKGAAPSGDVKAIPSDAVLEIELELISWKVVEEVTDDKKVIKKILTAGEGYEKPNDGSTVKVRYVAKLENGTIFEKNGQDGEELFQFVTDEGQVIDGLDKAVLTMKKNEHALVTIYPEYGFGGEETKRDLAIVPANSTLFYEIELVEFIKEKESWELEVPEKLELAAKKKEDGNALFKAGNYARASKRYEKAVKLIEYDSSFDDAQKKQAKTLKVSCNLNMAACKLKLKDYREVVKLTTKVLELESSNVKALYRRVQAYIELLDLDYAETDIKKALDIDPQNREVKLEYKRLKQKLAEQNKKEAKLYGNMFARLSKMEAAEKKMEPANGAAAAPEPMVTT
;
A
#
# COMPACT_ATOMS: atom_id res chain seq x y z
N MET A 1 -20.69 -91.36 9.77
CA MET A 1 -20.09 -92.30 10.74
C MET A 1 -18.62 -91.96 10.85
N ASN A 2 -18.17 -91.53 12.04
CA ASN A 2 -16.78 -91.35 12.57
C ASN A 2 -15.73 -90.67 11.67
N SER A 3 -14.84 -89.78 12.09
CA SER A 3 -14.45 -89.15 13.36
C SER A 3 -13.21 -88.26 13.07
N SER A 4 -12.99 -87.20 13.86
CA SER A 4 -11.72 -86.45 14.11
C SER A 4 -11.07 -85.69 12.94
N SER A 5 -10.48 -84.50 13.07
CA SER A 5 -10.23 -83.57 14.19
C SER A 5 -9.67 -82.24 13.62
N CYS A 6 -9.99 -81.12 14.29
CA CYS A 6 -9.23 -79.88 14.55
C CYS A 6 -8.09 -79.46 13.58
N GLU A 7 -7.91 -78.18 13.20
CA GLU A 7 -8.10 -76.94 13.97
C GLU A 7 -8.09 -75.68 13.05
N SER A 8 -9.02 -74.75 13.36
CA SER A 8 -9.04 -73.27 13.24
C SER A 8 -8.65 -72.47 11.96
N ASP A 9 -9.70 -71.89 11.36
CA ASP A 9 -9.94 -70.52 10.80
C ASP A 9 -8.78 -69.49 10.66
N LEU A 10 -8.53 -68.85 9.49
CA LEU A 10 -9.27 -67.76 8.77
C LEU A 10 -9.25 -66.40 9.53
N GLN A 11 -8.84 -65.24 9.01
CA GLN A 11 -9.04 -64.56 7.71
C GLN A 11 -7.90 -63.52 7.42
N LEU A 12 -7.35 -63.26 6.20
CA LEU A 12 -7.88 -62.74 4.90
C LEU A 12 -8.13 -61.20 4.91
N ARG A 13 -7.61 -60.33 4.02
CA ARG A 13 -7.72 -60.17 2.53
C ARG A 13 -6.69 -59.11 2.00
N ARG A 14 -5.95 -59.24 0.87
CA ARG A 14 -6.20 -59.36 -0.62
C ARG A 14 -6.30 -58.01 -1.38
N CYS A 15 -5.35 -57.67 -2.29
CA CYS A 15 -5.32 -57.78 -3.80
C CYS A 15 -5.84 -56.51 -4.53
N VAL A 16 -5.19 -55.75 -5.45
CA VAL A 16 -4.42 -55.99 -6.72
C VAL A 16 -5.35 -56.42 -7.90
N PRO A 17 -5.18 -56.08 -9.22
CA PRO A 17 -4.77 -54.85 -9.96
C PRO A 17 -5.34 -54.68 -11.44
N ASP A 18 -4.81 -53.69 -12.21
CA ASP A 18 -4.29 -53.74 -13.62
C ASP A 18 -5.14 -53.58 -14.94
N ARG A 19 -4.47 -52.93 -15.93
CA ARG A 19 -4.60 -52.83 -17.42
C ARG A 19 -5.71 -51.95 -18.06
N GLY A 20 -5.55 -51.20 -19.16
CA GLY A 20 -4.44 -50.91 -20.10
C GLY A 20 -4.94 -50.59 -21.55
N ARG A 21 -4.49 -49.45 -22.14
CA ARG A 21 -4.08 -49.18 -23.56
C ARG A 21 -5.04 -48.87 -24.79
N ILE A 22 -4.86 -47.62 -25.31
CA ILE A 22 -4.71 -47.01 -26.69
C ILE A 22 -5.83 -46.83 -27.77
N LEU A 23 -5.74 -45.62 -28.43
CA LEU A 23 -6.08 -45.14 -29.82
C LEU A 23 -7.50 -44.57 -30.04
N SER A 24 -7.82 -43.62 -30.95
CA SER A 24 -7.19 -42.49 -31.67
C SER A 24 -8.30 -41.70 -32.43
N GLN A 25 -8.04 -40.46 -32.85
CA GLN A 25 -8.69 -39.63 -33.93
C GLN A 25 -9.85 -38.63 -33.63
N SER A 26 -9.54 -37.35 -33.97
CA SER A 26 -10.30 -36.20 -34.53
C SER A 26 -11.84 -36.18 -34.67
N ALA A 27 -12.49 -35.07 -34.23
CA ALA A 27 -13.09 -33.99 -35.07
C ALA A 27 -14.14 -33.13 -34.30
N SER A 28 -14.07 -31.80 -34.50
CA SER A 28 -15.13 -30.77 -34.53
C SER A 28 -16.31 -30.74 -33.51
N GLY A 29 -16.50 -29.55 -32.90
CA GLY A 29 -17.79 -28.84 -32.91
C GLY A 29 -18.63 -28.78 -31.62
N MET A 30 -18.77 -27.54 -31.11
CA MET A 30 -19.95 -26.93 -30.45
C MET A 30 -20.31 -27.22 -28.98
N ALA A 31 -20.73 -26.11 -28.36
CA ALA A 31 -21.63 -25.88 -27.23
C ALA A 31 -21.02 -25.82 -25.82
N ASP A 32 -21.01 -24.58 -25.32
CA ASP A 32 -20.88 -24.19 -23.91
C ASP A 32 -22.00 -24.83 -23.07
N GLY A 33 -21.60 -25.37 -21.92
CA GLY A 33 -22.49 -25.96 -20.93
C GLY A 33 -21.97 -25.68 -19.52
N ASP A 34 -22.81 -24.97 -18.79
CA ASP A 34 -22.84 -24.61 -17.37
C ASP A 34 -22.07 -25.52 -16.40
N PHE A 35 -21.35 -24.90 -15.46
CA PHE A 35 -20.76 -25.55 -14.30
C PHE A 35 -21.14 -24.80 -13.01
N ASP A 36 -22.15 -25.32 -12.32
CA ASP A 36 -22.62 -24.89 -11.00
C ASP A 36 -21.64 -25.30 -9.89
N ILE A 37 -21.39 -24.39 -8.94
CA ILE A 37 -20.71 -24.65 -7.66
C ILE A 37 -21.66 -24.19 -6.54
N PRO A 38 -21.86 -24.98 -5.46
CA PRO A 38 -23.01 -24.85 -4.57
C PRO A 38 -22.85 -23.73 -3.51
N ASP A 39 -23.97 -23.09 -3.20
CA ASP A 39 -24.12 -22.04 -2.18
C ASP A 39 -23.99 -22.57 -0.75
N ALA A 40 -23.22 -21.83 0.04
CA ALA A 40 -23.07 -22.00 1.47
C ALA A 40 -24.02 -21.05 2.23
N GLU A 41 -24.97 -21.65 2.93
CA GLU A 41 -25.75 -21.20 4.09
C GLU A 41 -25.82 -19.69 4.41
N GLU A 42 -27.02 -19.14 4.20
CA GLU A 42 -27.48 -17.82 4.60
C GLU A 42 -27.42 -17.63 6.13
N VAL A 43 -26.73 -16.58 6.57
CA VAL A 43 -26.91 -15.97 7.88
C VAL A 43 -27.77 -14.72 7.66
N GLU A 44 -28.99 -14.71 8.17
CA GLU A 44 -29.91 -13.56 8.09
C GLU A 44 -29.31 -12.33 8.80
N GLU A 45 -28.83 -11.36 8.02
CA GLU A 45 -28.68 -9.96 8.44
C GLU A 45 -29.81 -9.15 7.82
N THR A 46 -30.70 -8.64 8.66
CA THR A 46 -31.85 -7.81 8.28
C THR A 46 -31.38 -6.43 7.85
N GLY A 47 -31.01 -6.29 6.58
CA GLY A 47 -30.83 -5.00 5.90
C GLY A 47 -32.15 -4.55 5.26
N GLU A 48 -32.79 -3.54 5.83
CA GLU A 48 -33.84 -2.79 5.11
C GLU A 48 -33.18 -2.00 3.96
N GLU A 49 -33.34 -2.48 2.72
CA GLU A 49 -33.09 -1.68 1.53
C GLU A 49 -34.11 -0.53 1.44
N VAL A 50 -33.62 0.71 1.44
CA VAL A 50 -34.46 1.90 1.23
C VAL A 50 -34.41 2.28 -0.25
N ASP A 51 -35.47 1.96 -0.98
CA ASP A 51 -35.69 2.30 -2.40
C ASP A 51 -35.85 3.82 -2.60
N TYR A 52 -35.05 4.43 -3.47
CA TYR A 52 -34.99 5.88 -3.70
C TYR A 52 -35.83 6.29 -4.93
N ASP A 53 -37.13 6.59 -4.73
CA ASP A 53 -38.09 7.07 -5.75
C ASP A 53 -37.78 8.54 -6.19
N PRO A 54 -37.75 8.88 -7.50
CA PRO A 54 -37.51 10.25 -7.95
C PRO A 54 -38.56 11.25 -7.42
N GLN A 55 -38.08 12.21 -6.63
CA GLN A 55 -38.85 13.32 -6.06
C GLN A 55 -39.54 14.17 -7.14
N THR A 56 -40.84 13.96 -7.36
CA THR A 56 -41.66 14.71 -8.32
C THR A 56 -42.46 15.83 -7.64
N VAL A 57 -42.38 17.04 -8.18
CA VAL A 57 -43.17 18.20 -7.72
C VAL A 57 -44.66 17.86 -7.78
N GLY A 58 -45.42 18.16 -6.73
CA GLY A 58 -46.86 17.92 -6.67
C GLY A 58 -47.28 16.52 -6.19
N LYS A 59 -46.36 15.57 -5.99
CA LYS A 59 -46.66 14.25 -5.40
C LYS A 59 -46.41 14.30 -3.89
N VAL A 60 -47.38 13.82 -3.10
CA VAL A 60 -47.21 13.63 -1.65
C VAL A 60 -46.36 12.37 -1.44
N GLN A 61 -45.29 12.51 -0.67
CA GLN A 61 -44.35 11.47 -0.29
C GLN A 61 -44.50 11.20 1.20
N GLU A 62 -44.59 9.94 1.60
CA GLU A 62 -44.65 9.55 3.01
C GLU A 62 -43.23 9.25 3.50
N LEU A 63 -42.66 10.16 4.31
CA LEU A 63 -41.29 10.04 4.84
C LEU A 63 -41.25 9.21 6.13
N ILE A 64 -42.36 9.13 6.86
CA ILE A 64 -42.53 8.23 8.01
C ILE A 64 -43.86 7.52 7.83
N LYS A 65 -43.81 6.19 7.70
CA LYS A 65 -44.98 5.31 7.51
C LYS A 65 -46.04 5.51 8.61
N GLY A 66 -47.31 5.31 8.25
CA GLY A 66 -48.43 5.43 9.17
C GLY A 66 -48.92 6.86 9.37
N GLY A 67 -48.63 7.76 8.42
CA GLY A 67 -49.01 9.18 8.49
C GLY A 67 -48.14 10.02 9.41
N GLY A 68 -46.97 9.53 9.83
CA GLY A 68 -46.09 10.23 10.78
C GLY A 68 -45.49 11.53 10.23
N LEU A 69 -45.10 11.52 8.96
CA LEU A 69 -44.56 12.67 8.25
C LEU A 69 -44.83 12.51 6.75
N GLN A 70 -45.54 13.46 6.17
CA GLN A 70 -45.75 13.57 4.73
C GLN A 70 -45.07 14.82 4.19
N LYS A 71 -44.46 14.72 3.02
CA LYS A 71 -43.79 15.80 2.29
C LYS A 71 -44.48 16.00 0.94
N LEU A 72 -44.86 17.22 0.62
CA LEU A 72 -45.31 17.63 -0.71
C LEU A 72 -44.36 18.68 -1.25
N ILE A 73 -43.61 18.36 -2.30
CA ILE A 73 -42.73 19.34 -2.95
C ILE A 73 -43.59 20.31 -3.75
N THR A 74 -43.58 21.58 -3.37
CA THR A 74 -44.32 22.67 -4.02
C THR A 74 -43.44 23.43 -5.03
N LYS A 75 -42.12 23.43 -4.83
CA LYS A 75 -41.13 23.90 -5.79
C LYS A 75 -39.88 23.03 -5.71
N ALA A 76 -39.41 22.51 -6.84
CA ALA A 76 -38.15 21.76 -6.89
C ALA A 76 -36.96 22.63 -6.48
N GLY A 77 -36.02 22.03 -5.75
CA GLY A 77 -34.71 22.62 -5.49
C GLY A 77 -33.71 22.36 -6.63
N GLU A 78 -32.53 22.93 -6.48
CA GLU A 78 -31.39 22.81 -7.38
C GLU A 78 -30.41 21.74 -6.88
N GLY A 79 -29.72 21.10 -7.82
CA GLY A 79 -28.71 20.08 -7.50
C GLY A 79 -29.29 18.73 -7.08
N TRP A 80 -28.39 17.85 -6.63
CA TRP A 80 -28.71 16.51 -6.15
C TRP A 80 -28.42 16.33 -4.65
N GLU A 81 -27.68 17.27 -4.05
CA GLU A 81 -27.25 17.22 -2.65
C GLU A 81 -28.36 17.66 -1.69
N THR A 82 -28.31 17.11 -0.48
CA THR A 82 -29.18 17.40 0.65
C THR A 82 -28.31 17.57 1.91
N PRO A 83 -28.76 18.33 2.92
CA PRO A 83 -27.97 18.54 4.14
C PRO A 83 -27.83 17.26 4.97
N ASP A 84 -26.65 17.05 5.54
CA ASP A 84 -26.36 15.90 6.42
C ASP A 84 -26.68 16.19 7.89
N THR A 85 -26.79 15.13 8.70
CA THR A 85 -26.92 15.29 10.15
C THR A 85 -25.72 16.04 10.73
N GLY A 86 -25.99 17.10 11.49
CA GLY A 86 -24.99 18.00 12.07
C GLY A 86 -24.85 19.32 11.31
N ASP A 87 -25.26 19.37 10.04
CA ASP A 87 -25.17 20.57 9.21
C ASP A 87 -26.02 21.72 9.75
N GLU A 88 -25.53 22.94 9.53
CA GLU A 88 -26.25 24.14 9.90
C GLU A 88 -27.13 24.57 8.72
N VAL A 89 -28.43 24.33 8.83
CA VAL A 89 -29.41 24.60 7.78
C VAL A 89 -30.12 25.92 8.02
N SER A 90 -30.38 26.67 6.95
CA SER A 90 -31.10 27.95 6.98
C SER A 90 -32.37 27.84 6.15
N VAL A 91 -33.52 28.08 6.79
CA VAL A 91 -34.84 27.91 6.17
C VAL A 91 -35.73 29.13 6.37
N HIS A 92 -36.63 29.35 5.41
CA HIS A 92 -37.87 30.07 5.66
C HIS A 92 -39.00 29.08 5.89
N TYR A 93 -39.98 29.47 6.72
CA TYR A 93 -41.12 28.63 7.03
C TYR A 93 -42.35 29.40 7.50
N THR A 94 -43.51 28.77 7.35
CA THR A 94 -44.77 29.14 8.00
C THR A 94 -45.43 27.87 8.56
N GLY A 95 -45.76 27.88 9.84
CA GLY A 95 -46.45 26.79 10.55
C GLY A 95 -47.93 27.12 10.78
N THR A 96 -48.82 26.19 10.40
CA THR A 96 -50.27 26.29 10.55
C THR A 96 -50.86 25.02 11.16
N LEU A 97 -51.96 25.18 11.90
CA LEU A 97 -52.84 24.06 12.27
C LEU A 97 -53.63 23.59 11.04
N LEU A 98 -54.24 22.40 11.10
CA LEU A 98 -55.04 21.86 9.98
C LEU A 98 -56.25 22.74 9.61
N ASP A 99 -56.76 23.54 10.55
CA ASP A 99 -57.83 24.51 10.31
C ASP A 99 -57.35 25.79 9.59
N GLY A 100 -56.04 25.89 9.30
CA GLY A 100 -55.40 27.03 8.64
C GLY A 100 -54.89 28.10 9.59
N THR A 101 -55.10 27.97 10.91
CA THR A 101 -54.61 28.94 11.90
C THR A 101 -53.09 28.96 11.90
N LYS A 102 -52.50 30.08 11.47
CA LYS A 102 -51.05 30.33 11.52
C LYS A 102 -50.62 30.55 12.97
N PHE A 103 -49.68 29.74 13.44
CA PHE A 103 -49.12 29.88 14.79
C PHE A 103 -47.70 30.45 14.81
N ASP A 104 -46.93 30.27 13.73
CA ASP A 104 -45.56 30.79 13.65
C ASP A 104 -45.10 30.98 12.20
N SER A 105 -44.25 31.97 11.94
CA SER A 105 -43.62 32.18 10.63
C SER A 105 -42.32 32.97 10.76
N SER A 106 -41.28 32.50 10.06
CA SER A 106 -40.03 33.27 9.93
C SER A 106 -40.16 34.45 8.97
N LEU A 107 -41.10 34.38 8.02
CA LEU A 107 -41.35 35.48 7.08
C LEU A 107 -41.92 36.71 7.78
N ASP A 108 -42.80 36.50 8.78
CA ASP A 108 -43.33 37.58 9.61
C ASP A 108 -42.24 38.30 10.42
N ARG A 109 -41.12 37.61 10.71
CA ARG A 109 -39.95 38.17 11.40
C ARG A 109 -38.92 38.79 10.46
N GLY A 110 -39.06 38.59 9.15
CA GLY A 110 -38.13 39.11 8.14
C GLY A 110 -36.72 38.49 8.18
N GLN A 111 -36.50 37.41 8.94
CA GLN A 111 -35.19 36.76 9.05
C GLN A 111 -35.33 35.23 8.95
N PRO A 112 -34.44 34.53 8.20
CA PRO A 112 -34.41 33.08 8.17
C PRO A 112 -34.20 32.47 9.55
N PHE A 113 -34.63 31.22 9.70
CA PHE A 113 -34.35 30.42 10.90
C PHE A 113 -33.23 29.44 10.62
N THR A 114 -32.23 29.42 11.51
CA THR A 114 -31.04 28.58 11.37
C THR A 114 -30.94 27.61 12.53
N PHE A 115 -30.71 26.32 12.24
CA PHE A 115 -30.58 25.27 13.25
C PHE A 115 -29.62 24.16 12.79
N LYS A 116 -29.17 23.33 13.73
CA LYS A 116 -28.36 22.13 13.43
C LYS A 116 -29.27 20.92 13.18
N LEU A 117 -29.18 20.39 11.97
CA LEU A 117 -30.01 19.28 11.52
C LEU A 117 -29.70 17.99 12.29
N GLY A 118 -30.74 17.28 12.73
CA GLY A 118 -30.61 15.96 13.37
C GLY A 118 -30.05 15.99 14.79
N GLN A 119 -29.92 17.16 15.42
CA GLN A 119 -29.47 17.31 16.81
C GLN A 119 -30.63 17.56 17.80
N GLY A 120 -31.88 17.41 17.36
CA GLY A 120 -33.06 17.61 18.22
C GLY A 120 -33.27 19.07 18.64
N GLN A 121 -32.74 20.02 17.88
CA GLN A 121 -33.00 21.46 18.07
C GLN A 121 -34.40 21.87 17.57
N VAL A 122 -35.02 21.01 16.77
CA VAL A 122 -36.36 21.17 16.20
C VAL A 122 -37.17 19.88 16.41
N ILE A 123 -38.46 19.92 16.10
CA ILE A 123 -39.32 18.73 16.17
C ILE A 123 -38.82 17.61 15.25
N LYS A 124 -39.07 16.34 15.61
CA LYS A 124 -38.57 15.17 14.88
C LYS A 124 -38.95 15.17 13.39
N GLY A 125 -40.16 15.66 13.08
CA GLY A 125 -40.64 15.78 11.70
C GLY A 125 -39.82 16.76 10.86
N TRP A 126 -39.28 17.82 11.48
CA TRP A 126 -38.37 18.75 10.80
C TRP A 126 -37.00 18.14 10.54
N ASP A 127 -36.41 17.49 11.55
CA ASP A 127 -35.11 16.82 11.41
C ASP A 127 -35.12 15.81 10.27
N LYS A 128 -36.21 15.04 10.14
CA LYS A 128 -36.38 14.07 9.04
C LYS A 128 -36.78 14.73 7.72
N GLY A 129 -37.66 15.73 7.76
CA GLY A 129 -38.19 16.38 6.55
C GLY A 129 -37.14 17.21 5.82
N VAL A 130 -36.44 18.08 6.54
CA VAL A 130 -35.43 19.00 5.97
C VAL A 130 -34.21 18.24 5.44
N ALA A 131 -33.85 17.11 6.04
CA ALA A 131 -32.80 16.22 5.53
C ALA A 131 -33.06 15.69 4.12
N THR A 132 -34.31 15.72 3.64
CA THR A 132 -34.66 15.28 2.27
C THR A 132 -34.74 16.42 1.27
N MET A 133 -34.58 17.67 1.70
CA MET A 133 -34.78 18.85 0.86
C MET A 133 -33.50 19.22 0.11
N LYS A 134 -33.66 19.63 -1.15
CA LYS A 134 -32.60 20.21 -1.97
C LYS A 134 -32.50 21.72 -1.78
N LYS A 135 -31.36 22.30 -2.14
CA LYS A 135 -31.15 23.77 -2.07
C LYS A 135 -32.23 24.51 -2.86
N GLY A 136 -32.89 25.50 -2.26
CA GLY A 136 -33.96 26.28 -2.89
C GLY A 136 -35.30 25.56 -3.04
N GLU A 137 -35.42 24.31 -2.56
CA GLU A 137 -36.66 23.55 -2.57
C GLU A 137 -37.69 24.19 -1.63
N LYS A 138 -38.96 24.22 -2.06
CA LYS A 138 -40.10 24.50 -1.20
C LYS A 138 -40.93 23.24 -1.04
N ALA A 139 -41.23 22.87 0.21
CA ALA A 139 -42.01 21.70 0.53
C ALA A 139 -42.98 21.99 1.66
N THR A 140 -44.15 21.37 1.58
CA THR A 140 -45.14 21.34 2.64
C THR A 140 -44.98 20.03 3.42
N PHE A 141 -44.73 20.13 4.71
CA PHE A 141 -44.71 18.99 5.63
C PHE A 141 -46.00 18.90 6.42
N THR A 142 -46.64 17.73 6.41
CA THR A 142 -47.74 17.38 7.34
C THR A 142 -47.18 16.43 8.38
N ILE A 143 -47.19 16.84 9.64
CA ILE A 143 -46.45 16.18 10.73
C ILE A 143 -47.44 15.72 11.80
N SER A 144 -47.42 14.43 12.11
CA SER A 144 -48.26 13.86 13.16
C SER A 144 -47.82 14.36 14.55
N PRO A 145 -48.70 14.29 15.56
CA PRO A 145 -48.37 14.74 16.91
C PRO A 145 -47.12 14.06 17.49
N GLU A 146 -46.93 12.77 17.24
CA GLU A 146 -45.80 11.98 17.75
C GLU A 146 -44.43 12.43 17.19
N ASN A 147 -44.46 13.06 16.02
CA ASN A 147 -43.28 13.65 15.36
C ASN A 147 -43.22 15.19 15.55
N ALA A 148 -44.17 15.77 16.29
CA ALA A 148 -44.28 17.18 16.64
C ALA A 148 -44.19 17.36 18.18
N TYR A 149 -45.26 17.84 18.82
CA TYR A 149 -45.31 18.17 20.26
C TYR A 149 -46.10 17.16 21.12
N GLY A 150 -46.61 16.08 20.52
CA GLY A 150 -47.30 14.99 21.21
C GLY A 150 -48.53 15.39 22.02
N GLU A 151 -48.85 14.59 23.04
CA GLU A 151 -50.01 14.77 23.92
C GLU A 151 -49.95 16.07 24.73
N ALA A 152 -48.75 16.58 25.01
CA ALA A 152 -48.59 17.81 25.77
C ALA A 152 -48.90 19.06 24.93
N GLY A 153 -48.70 19.00 23.60
CA GLY A 153 -48.75 20.19 22.75
C GLY A 153 -47.68 21.22 23.14
N SER A 154 -47.93 22.48 22.78
CA SER A 154 -47.17 23.64 23.27
C SER A 154 -48.13 24.79 23.61
N PRO A 155 -48.85 24.70 24.75
CA PRO A 155 -49.84 25.70 25.15
C PRO A 155 -49.24 27.11 25.31
N PRO A 156 -50.01 28.18 25.05
CA PRO A 156 -51.42 28.18 24.61
C PRO A 156 -51.60 28.04 23.09
N VAL A 157 -50.51 27.94 22.33
CA VAL A 157 -50.51 28.14 20.87
C VAL A 157 -50.75 26.85 20.11
N ILE A 158 -50.16 25.74 20.57
CA ILE A 158 -50.29 24.42 19.93
C ILE A 158 -51.07 23.49 20.88
N PRO A 159 -52.27 23.04 20.50
CA PRO A 159 -53.06 22.12 21.32
C PRO A 159 -52.39 20.75 21.50
N ALA A 160 -52.87 20.01 22.50
CA ALA A 160 -52.56 18.59 22.68
C ALA A 160 -52.91 17.78 21.43
N ASN A 161 -52.06 16.83 21.04
CA ASN A 161 -52.27 15.93 19.90
C ASN A 161 -52.56 16.65 18.56
N ALA A 162 -51.98 17.83 18.35
CA ALA A 162 -52.16 18.59 17.13
C ALA A 162 -51.28 18.08 15.98
N THR A 163 -51.91 17.78 14.83
CA THR A 163 -51.21 17.61 13.56
C THR A 163 -50.84 18.98 12.99
N LEU A 164 -49.58 19.16 12.62
CA LEU A 164 -49.07 20.44 12.15
C LEU A 164 -48.78 20.41 10.66
N LYS A 165 -49.00 21.54 9.99
CA LYS A 165 -48.61 21.76 8.61
C LYS A 165 -47.54 22.85 8.55
N PHE A 166 -46.44 22.58 7.86
CA PHE A 166 -45.35 23.54 7.67
C PHE A 166 -45.04 23.72 6.20
N ASP A 167 -45.12 24.94 5.70
CA ASP A 167 -44.55 25.29 4.40
C ASP A 167 -43.12 25.76 4.64
N VAL A 168 -42.13 25.03 4.14
CA VAL A 168 -40.69 25.24 4.38
C VAL A 168 -39.97 25.49 3.05
N GLU A 169 -39.06 26.45 3.04
CA GLU A 169 -38.13 26.74 1.96
C GLU A 169 -36.71 26.57 2.48
N LEU A 170 -35.95 25.63 1.91
CA LEU A 170 -34.53 25.44 2.25
C LEU A 170 -33.69 26.44 1.46
N LEU A 171 -33.10 27.43 2.14
CA LEU A 171 -32.33 28.49 1.48
C LEU A 171 -30.91 28.02 1.13
N HIS A 172 -30.19 27.55 2.15
CA HIS A 172 -28.86 26.97 2.05
C HIS A 172 -28.52 26.21 3.33
N TRP A 173 -27.40 25.50 3.34
CA TRP A 173 -26.77 24.96 4.55
C TRP A 173 -25.26 25.20 4.51
N ALA A 174 -24.62 25.08 5.67
CA ALA A 174 -23.17 24.99 5.79
C ALA A 174 -22.84 23.63 6.38
N SER A 175 -21.99 22.86 5.71
CA SER A 175 -21.63 21.54 6.21
C SER A 175 -20.75 21.64 7.45
N VAL A 176 -21.16 20.96 8.52
CA VAL A 176 -20.47 20.99 9.81
C VAL A 176 -20.02 19.59 10.18
N LYS A 177 -18.70 19.38 10.19
CA LYS A 177 -18.08 18.07 10.40
C LYS A 177 -17.26 18.06 11.67
N ASP A 178 -17.48 17.09 12.53
CA ASP A 178 -16.57 16.76 13.62
C ASP A 178 -15.45 15.87 13.08
N ILE A 179 -14.30 16.49 12.77
CA ILE A 179 -13.20 15.81 12.06
C ILE A 179 -12.63 14.66 12.88
N CYS A 180 -12.63 14.80 14.21
CA CYS A 180 -12.06 13.81 15.12
C CYS A 180 -13.11 12.87 15.73
N LYS A 181 -14.40 13.08 15.46
CA LYS A 181 -15.54 12.31 16.02
C LYS A 181 -15.57 12.28 17.56
N ASP A 182 -14.94 13.26 18.20
CA ASP A 182 -14.83 13.38 19.64
C ASP A 182 -15.27 14.77 20.15
N GLY A 183 -15.81 15.59 19.25
CA GLY A 183 -16.22 16.97 19.45
C GLY A 183 -15.05 17.95 19.60
N GLY A 184 -13.84 17.56 19.21
CA GLY A 184 -12.61 18.31 19.46
C GLY A 184 -12.30 19.36 18.42
N ILE A 185 -12.57 19.05 17.16
CA ILE A 185 -12.40 19.95 16.02
C ILE A 185 -13.69 19.91 15.22
N ILE A 186 -14.48 20.97 15.34
CA ILE A 186 -15.68 21.15 14.54
C ILE A 186 -15.32 22.04 13.35
N LYS A 187 -15.39 21.49 12.14
CA LYS A 187 -15.15 22.22 10.89
C LYS A 187 -16.47 22.61 10.26
N LYS A 188 -16.74 23.90 10.16
CA LYS A 188 -17.83 24.47 9.36
C LYS A 188 -17.29 24.93 8.02
N ILE A 189 -17.74 24.32 6.93
CA ILE A 189 -17.33 24.71 5.57
C ILE A 189 -18.03 26.03 5.22
N VAL A 190 -17.23 27.05 4.92
CA VAL A 190 -17.68 28.40 4.54
C VAL A 190 -17.67 28.57 3.03
N THR A 191 -16.68 27.99 2.36
CA THR A 191 -16.58 27.94 0.91
C THR A 191 -16.11 26.56 0.50
N GLU A 192 -16.86 25.90 -0.36
CA GLU A 192 -16.50 24.59 -0.88
C GLU A 192 -15.24 24.66 -1.73
N GLY A 193 -14.35 23.67 -1.53
CA GLY A 193 -13.20 23.51 -2.39
C GLY A 193 -13.53 22.80 -3.70
N LYS A 194 -12.55 22.75 -4.59
CA LYS A 194 -12.61 22.09 -5.88
C LYS A 194 -11.79 20.79 -5.83
N LYS A 195 -12.14 19.86 -6.74
CA LYS A 195 -11.56 18.51 -6.85
C LYS A 195 -11.92 17.62 -5.66
N TRP A 196 -11.77 16.31 -5.83
CA TRP A 196 -12.15 15.28 -4.86
C TRP A 196 -10.98 14.77 -4.00
N GLU A 197 -9.76 15.27 -4.22
CA GLU A 197 -8.57 14.83 -3.51
C GLU A 197 -8.29 15.69 -2.27
N ASN A 198 -7.71 15.07 -1.24
CA ASN A 198 -7.25 15.73 -0.04
C ASN A 198 -5.72 15.57 0.13
N PRO A 199 -5.05 16.54 0.79
CA PRO A 199 -3.65 16.40 1.17
C PRO A 199 -3.37 15.17 2.05
N LYS A 200 -2.23 14.52 1.80
CA LYS A 200 -1.68 13.42 2.59
C LYS A 200 -0.61 13.91 3.56
N ASP A 201 -0.19 13.04 4.48
CA ASP A 201 0.79 13.35 5.52
C ASP A 201 2.09 13.99 5.02
N LEU A 202 2.59 13.55 3.87
CA LEU A 202 3.85 14.05 3.33
C LEU A 202 3.68 15.29 2.45
N ASP A 203 2.45 15.60 2.04
CA ASP A 203 2.19 16.70 1.13
C ASP A 203 2.54 18.03 1.80
N GLU A 204 3.03 18.96 0.99
CA GLU A 204 3.36 20.32 1.42
C GLU A 204 2.17 21.23 1.07
N VAL A 205 1.40 21.60 2.08
CA VAL A 205 0.21 22.43 1.92
C VAL A 205 0.57 23.91 2.01
N LEU A 206 -0.09 24.72 1.19
CA LEU A 206 -0.09 26.18 1.28
C LEU A 206 -1.44 26.62 1.85
N VAL A 207 -1.42 27.25 3.03
CA VAL A 207 -2.64 27.69 3.71
C VAL A 207 -2.61 29.17 4.06
N LYS A 208 -3.79 29.75 4.23
CA LYS A 208 -4.00 31.01 4.96
C LYS A 208 -4.86 30.74 6.18
N TYR A 209 -4.54 31.41 7.28
CA TYR A 209 -5.34 31.29 8.48
C TYR A 209 -5.38 32.57 9.31
N GLU A 210 -6.46 32.74 10.06
CA GLU A 210 -6.60 33.72 11.13
C GLU A 210 -7.19 33.03 12.37
N VAL A 211 -6.51 33.17 13.50
CA VAL A 211 -6.88 32.52 14.76
C VAL A 211 -7.43 33.54 15.74
N ARG A 212 -8.59 33.27 16.30
CA ARG A 212 -9.28 34.08 17.30
C ARG A 212 -9.57 33.28 18.57
N LEU A 213 -9.58 33.97 19.71
CA LEU A 213 -10.12 33.42 20.95
C LEU A 213 -11.66 33.50 20.90
N GLN A 214 -12.35 32.37 21.05
CA GLN A 214 -13.80 32.31 20.90
C GLN A 214 -14.55 33.31 21.81
N ARG A 215 -14.12 33.42 23.07
CA ARG A 215 -14.80 34.21 24.11
C ARG A 215 -14.82 35.72 23.84
N HIS A 216 -13.78 36.26 23.21
CA HIS A 216 -13.59 37.71 23.05
C HIS A 216 -13.26 38.12 21.60
N GLN A 217 -13.32 37.19 20.66
CA GLN A 217 -13.03 37.41 19.23
C GLN A 217 -11.66 38.06 18.97
N THR A 218 -10.72 37.92 19.91
CA THR A 218 -9.40 38.55 19.83
C THR A 218 -8.52 37.73 18.89
N VAL A 219 -8.02 38.35 17.83
CA VAL A 219 -7.04 37.74 16.92
C VAL A 219 -5.71 37.53 17.64
N VAL A 220 -5.26 36.28 17.71
CA VAL A 220 -4.03 35.85 18.39
C VAL A 220 -2.93 35.41 17.42
N ALA A 221 -3.26 34.99 16.21
CA ALA A 221 -2.30 34.65 15.17
C ALA A 221 -2.92 34.81 13.78
N LYS A 222 -2.10 35.12 12.77
CA LYS A 222 -2.52 35.22 11.37
C LYS A 222 -1.36 34.86 10.44
N SER A 223 -1.64 34.16 9.34
CA SER A 223 -0.65 33.93 8.29
C SER A 223 -0.35 35.20 7.49
N PRO A 224 0.83 35.34 6.86
CA PRO A 224 1.08 36.36 5.85
C PRO A 224 0.09 36.28 4.67
N GLU A 225 -0.01 37.35 3.88
CA GLU A 225 -0.85 37.38 2.68
C GLU A 225 -0.39 36.41 1.58
N SER A 226 0.89 36.01 1.59
CA SER A 226 1.41 34.96 0.72
C SER A 226 0.96 33.55 1.15
N GLY A 227 0.43 33.40 2.37
CA GLY A 227 0.20 32.10 3.00
C GLY A 227 1.46 31.52 3.66
N VAL A 228 1.30 30.35 4.27
CA VAL A 228 2.37 29.57 4.90
C VAL A 228 2.40 28.17 4.29
N GLU A 229 3.59 27.70 3.92
CA GLU A 229 3.82 26.33 3.48
C GLU A 229 4.30 25.47 4.65
N PHE A 230 3.77 24.25 4.79
CA PHE A 230 4.24 23.25 5.75
C PHE A 230 3.88 21.84 5.31
N THR A 231 4.64 20.85 5.78
CA THR A 231 4.34 19.42 5.59
C THR A 231 3.23 18.99 6.54
N VAL A 232 2.17 18.37 6.02
CA VAL A 232 0.94 18.05 6.78
C VAL A 232 1.22 17.29 8.08
N LYS A 233 2.14 16.31 8.04
CA LYS A 233 2.52 15.49 9.20
C LYS A 233 3.22 16.30 10.30
N ASP A 234 4.03 17.27 9.92
CA ASP A 234 4.76 18.12 10.87
C ASP A 234 3.82 19.13 11.53
N GLY A 235 2.73 19.45 10.83
CA GLY A 235 1.71 20.38 11.28
C GLY A 235 2.20 21.83 11.28
N HIS A 236 1.31 22.74 11.65
CA HIS A 236 1.65 24.16 11.76
C HIS A 236 0.77 24.83 12.81
N PHE A 237 1.39 25.68 13.65
CA PHE A 237 0.75 26.43 14.74
C PHE A 237 0.12 25.58 15.86
N CYS A 238 -0.87 24.74 15.55
CA CYS A 238 -1.48 23.78 16.48
C CYS A 238 -1.91 22.49 15.76
N PRO A 239 -2.12 21.38 16.50
CA PRO A 239 -2.53 20.10 15.90
C PRO A 239 -3.79 20.20 15.01
N ALA A 240 -4.71 21.10 15.34
CA ALA A 240 -5.96 21.23 14.60
C ALA A 240 -5.79 21.60 13.13
N ILE A 241 -4.82 22.44 12.78
CA ILE A 241 -4.60 22.85 11.38
C ILE A 241 -4.20 21.63 10.53
N GLY A 242 -3.24 20.83 11.01
CA GLY A 242 -2.79 19.62 10.31
C GLY A 242 -3.90 18.57 10.16
N GLN A 243 -4.78 18.42 11.16
CA GLN A 243 -5.93 17.52 11.06
C GLN A 243 -7.01 18.05 10.10
N ALA A 244 -7.24 19.37 10.11
CA ALA A 244 -8.25 19.97 9.25
C ALA A 244 -7.88 19.87 7.77
N VAL A 245 -6.64 20.21 7.38
CA VAL A 245 -6.23 20.23 5.97
C VAL A 245 -6.38 18.86 5.29
N LYS A 246 -6.22 17.75 6.01
CA LYS A 246 -6.45 16.37 5.51
C LYS A 246 -7.89 16.10 5.08
N THR A 247 -8.83 16.92 5.52
CA THR A 247 -10.25 16.81 5.18
C THR A 247 -10.71 17.92 4.25
N MET A 248 -9.83 18.85 3.90
CA MET A 248 -10.15 20.01 3.09
C MET A 248 -9.85 19.75 1.62
N LEU A 249 -10.69 20.31 0.75
CA LEU A 249 -10.50 20.31 -0.70
C LEU A 249 -9.72 21.55 -1.16
N LYS A 250 -9.20 21.53 -2.39
CA LYS A 250 -8.39 22.65 -2.91
C LYS A 250 -9.24 23.92 -3.03
N GLY A 251 -8.85 24.99 -2.35
CA GLY A 251 -9.58 26.25 -2.30
C GLY A 251 -10.70 26.28 -1.26
N GLU A 252 -10.87 25.22 -0.46
CA GLU A 252 -11.86 25.20 0.62
C GLU A 252 -11.51 26.25 1.68
N LYS A 253 -12.54 26.97 2.15
CA LYS A 253 -12.46 27.84 3.32
C LYS A 253 -13.36 27.27 4.39
N ALA A 254 -12.83 27.15 5.60
CA ALA A 254 -13.57 26.63 6.73
C ALA A 254 -13.32 27.43 8.01
N LEU A 255 -14.34 27.49 8.86
CA LEU A 255 -14.23 27.97 10.23
C LEU A 255 -14.12 26.75 11.15
N LEU A 256 -13.01 26.65 11.87
CA LEU A 256 -12.76 25.59 12.83
C LEU A 256 -13.08 26.09 14.24
N THR A 257 -13.89 25.36 14.99
CA THR A 257 -13.97 25.49 16.45
C THR A 257 -13.10 24.41 17.08
N VAL A 258 -12.03 24.83 17.78
CA VAL A 258 -10.96 23.95 18.26
C VAL A 258 -10.93 23.94 19.78
N LYS A 259 -11.21 22.78 20.37
CA LYS A 259 -11.08 22.55 21.81
C LYS A 259 -9.61 22.55 22.25
N PRO A 260 -9.32 22.81 23.54
CA PRO A 260 -7.95 22.99 24.04
C PRO A 260 -6.99 21.86 23.67
N ARG A 261 -7.43 20.60 23.73
CA ARG A 261 -6.60 19.41 23.40
C ARG A 261 -6.00 19.42 21.98
N TYR A 262 -6.64 20.11 21.04
CA TYR A 262 -6.17 20.25 19.65
C TYR A 262 -5.61 21.66 19.37
N GLY A 263 -5.65 22.54 20.36
CA GLY A 263 -4.99 23.86 20.39
C GLY A 263 -3.73 23.80 21.26
N PHE A 264 -3.78 24.47 22.42
CA PHE A 264 -2.64 24.62 23.34
C PHE A 264 -2.87 24.03 24.75
N GLY A 265 -3.99 23.32 24.96
CA GLY A 265 -4.32 22.59 26.19
C GLY A 265 -4.37 23.46 27.45
N GLU A 266 -4.18 22.79 28.60
CA GLU A 266 -4.18 23.38 29.95
C GLU A 266 -3.01 24.35 30.19
N LYS A 267 -1.99 24.34 29.34
CA LYS A 267 -0.85 25.25 29.51
C LYS A 267 -1.03 26.57 28.76
N GLY A 268 -1.89 26.59 27.73
CA GLY A 268 -1.95 27.71 26.80
C GLY A 268 -0.62 27.93 26.09
N ALA A 269 -0.39 29.15 25.60
CA ALA A 269 0.87 29.53 24.97
C ALA A 269 1.32 30.93 25.40
N ALA A 270 2.61 31.04 25.73
CA ALA A 270 3.26 32.34 25.88
C ALA A 270 3.34 33.06 24.53
N PRO A 271 3.36 34.41 24.51
CA PRO A 271 3.51 35.15 23.26
C PRO A 271 4.87 34.85 22.62
N SER A 272 4.91 34.73 21.29
CA SER A 272 6.13 34.43 20.53
C SER A 272 6.03 35.00 19.12
N GLY A 273 6.98 35.87 18.75
CA GLY A 273 6.94 36.58 17.46
C GLY A 273 5.62 37.35 17.30
N ASP A 274 4.92 37.10 16.20
CA ASP A 274 3.61 37.71 15.90
C ASP A 274 2.43 37.02 16.59
N VAL A 275 2.67 35.95 17.36
CA VAL A 275 1.63 35.21 18.09
C VAL A 275 1.44 35.83 19.47
N LYS A 276 0.21 36.24 19.77
CA LYS A 276 -0.18 36.75 21.10
C LYS A 276 -0.36 35.61 22.10
N ALA A 277 -0.36 35.95 23.39
CA ALA A 277 -0.59 34.98 24.47
C ALA A 277 -1.94 34.27 24.30
N ILE A 278 -1.94 32.95 24.48
CA ILE A 278 -3.13 32.10 24.43
C ILE A 278 -3.38 31.59 25.86
N PRO A 279 -4.55 31.89 26.46
CA PRO A 279 -4.86 31.42 27.81
C PRO A 279 -4.90 29.89 27.93
N SER A 280 -4.74 29.40 29.17
CA SER A 280 -5.07 28.02 29.54
C SER A 280 -6.48 27.67 29.09
N ASP A 281 -6.65 26.47 28.53
CA ASP A 281 -7.94 25.91 28.13
C ASP A 281 -8.74 26.80 27.17
N ALA A 282 -8.05 27.63 26.39
CA ALA A 282 -8.69 28.45 25.39
C ALA A 282 -9.29 27.58 24.27
N VAL A 283 -10.55 27.85 23.95
CA VAL A 283 -11.18 27.41 22.71
C VAL A 283 -10.85 28.42 21.62
N LEU A 284 -10.34 27.91 20.50
CA LEU A 284 -9.93 28.73 19.36
C LEU A 284 -10.98 28.66 18.25
N GLU A 285 -11.14 29.77 17.55
CA GLU A 285 -11.82 29.84 16.26
C GLU A 285 -10.78 30.13 15.19
N ILE A 286 -10.66 29.25 14.20
CA ILE A 286 -9.66 29.38 13.12
C ILE A 286 -10.38 29.48 11.79
N GLU A 287 -10.29 30.64 11.16
CA GLU A 287 -10.59 30.75 9.73
C GLU A 287 -9.41 30.16 8.97
N LEU A 288 -9.62 29.09 8.23
CA LEU A 288 -8.59 28.34 7.50
C LEU A 288 -8.97 28.23 6.02
N GLU A 289 -8.04 28.57 5.14
CA GLU A 289 -8.16 28.41 3.70
C GLU A 289 -7.03 27.51 3.19
N LEU A 290 -7.38 26.40 2.56
CA LEU A 290 -6.43 25.52 1.87
C LEU A 290 -6.25 26.00 0.43
N ILE A 291 -5.16 26.68 0.11
CA ILE A 291 -4.96 27.29 -1.22
C ILE A 291 -4.57 26.23 -2.24
N SER A 292 -3.56 25.44 -1.92
CA SER A 292 -3.01 24.39 -2.77
C SER A 292 -2.11 23.48 -1.96
N TRP A 293 -1.66 22.38 -2.55
CA TRP A 293 -0.57 21.58 -2.00
C TRP A 293 0.29 21.01 -3.13
N LYS A 294 1.54 20.67 -2.78
CA LYS A 294 2.47 19.93 -3.63
C LYS A 294 2.48 18.49 -3.13
N VAL A 295 2.22 17.56 -4.04
CA VAL A 295 2.19 16.12 -3.71
C VAL A 295 3.62 15.64 -3.47
N VAL A 296 3.83 14.91 -2.37
CA VAL A 296 5.14 14.31 -2.04
C VAL A 296 5.01 12.79 -2.01
N GLU A 297 5.79 12.14 -2.87
CA GLU A 297 5.81 10.68 -3.03
C GLU A 297 7.12 10.11 -2.49
N GLU A 298 7.03 9.08 -1.65
CA GLU A 298 8.17 8.22 -1.33
C GLU A 298 8.38 7.25 -2.50
N VAL A 299 9.45 7.44 -3.26
CA VAL A 299 9.75 6.65 -4.47
C VAL A 299 10.31 5.27 -4.11
N THR A 300 10.99 5.15 -2.96
CA THR A 300 11.52 3.89 -2.44
C THR A 300 10.88 3.54 -1.10
N ASP A 301 10.72 2.24 -0.83
CA ASP A 301 10.12 1.72 0.40
C ASP A 301 10.87 2.15 1.67
N ASP A 302 12.19 2.37 1.55
CA ASP A 302 13.05 2.84 2.63
C ASP A 302 13.07 4.37 2.77
N LYS A 303 12.28 5.08 1.97
CA LYS A 303 12.06 6.54 2.02
C LYS A 303 13.32 7.37 1.72
N LYS A 304 14.30 6.77 1.05
CA LYS A 304 15.58 7.40 0.69
C LYS A 304 15.58 8.08 -0.68
N VAL A 305 14.52 7.90 -1.45
CA VAL A 305 14.23 8.70 -2.63
C VAL A 305 12.85 9.29 -2.46
N ILE A 306 12.77 10.61 -2.41
CA ILE A 306 11.53 11.35 -2.16
C ILE A 306 11.32 12.31 -3.32
N LYS A 307 10.14 12.32 -3.92
CA LYS A 307 9.80 13.19 -5.06
C LYS A 307 8.66 14.13 -4.67
N LYS A 308 8.93 15.44 -4.70
CA LYS A 308 7.93 16.50 -4.57
C LYS A 308 7.52 17.00 -5.95
N ILE A 309 6.26 16.81 -6.31
CA ILE A 309 5.72 17.27 -7.60
C ILE A 309 5.51 18.78 -7.53
N LEU A 310 6.24 19.52 -8.36
CA LEU A 310 6.15 20.99 -8.49
C LEU A 310 5.06 21.36 -9.51
N THR A 311 5.05 20.67 -10.65
CA THR A 311 4.02 20.78 -11.69
C THR A 311 3.58 19.38 -12.08
N ALA A 312 2.28 19.11 -12.01
CA ALA A 312 1.72 17.81 -12.39
C ALA A 312 1.90 17.56 -13.89
N GLY A 313 2.34 16.35 -14.23
CA GLY A 313 2.41 15.92 -15.63
C GLY A 313 1.04 15.54 -16.21
N GLU A 314 1.03 15.29 -17.51
CA GLU A 314 -0.14 14.91 -18.29
C GLU A 314 -0.24 13.39 -18.51
N GLY A 315 -1.46 12.91 -18.73
CA GLY A 315 -1.73 11.50 -18.99
C GLY A 315 -1.68 10.59 -17.75
N TYR A 316 -1.77 9.29 -18.02
CA TYR A 316 -1.76 8.23 -17.01
C TYR A 316 -0.52 7.36 -17.08
N GLU A 317 0.17 7.35 -18.22
CA GLU A 317 1.33 6.51 -18.45
C GLU A 317 2.58 7.04 -17.74
N LYS A 318 3.44 6.09 -17.38
CA LYS A 318 4.77 6.33 -16.80
C LYS A 318 5.80 5.46 -17.51
N PRO A 319 7.08 5.84 -17.53
CA PRO A 319 8.14 4.98 -18.04
C PRO A 319 8.16 3.62 -17.31
N ASN A 320 8.36 2.53 -18.05
CA ASN A 320 8.73 1.22 -17.51
C ASN A 320 10.25 0.99 -17.61
N ASP A 321 10.76 -0.01 -16.91
CA ASP A 321 12.14 -0.50 -17.06
C ASP A 321 12.53 -0.62 -18.53
N GLY A 322 13.61 0.03 -18.95
CA GLY A 322 14.10 0.03 -20.35
C GLY A 322 13.47 1.10 -21.25
N SER A 323 12.57 1.94 -20.72
CA SER A 323 12.07 3.10 -21.45
C SER A 323 13.20 4.05 -21.83
N THR A 324 13.16 4.58 -23.04
CA THR A 324 13.99 5.73 -23.43
C THR A 324 13.30 7.00 -22.94
N VAL A 325 13.96 7.76 -22.07
CA VAL A 325 13.43 8.98 -21.47
C VAL A 325 14.27 10.19 -21.89
N LYS A 326 13.60 11.32 -22.09
CA LYS A 326 14.22 12.63 -22.32
C LYS A 326 13.84 13.56 -21.19
N VAL A 327 14.85 14.06 -20.50
CA VAL A 327 14.69 14.88 -19.31
C VAL A 327 15.50 16.16 -19.42
N ARG A 328 15.11 17.15 -18.64
CA ARG A 328 15.99 18.27 -18.28
C ARG A 328 16.04 18.39 -16.78
N TYR A 329 17.21 18.69 -16.22
CA TYR A 329 17.33 18.83 -14.78
C TYR A 329 18.48 19.73 -14.34
N VAL A 330 18.39 20.17 -13.10
CA VAL A 330 19.47 20.84 -12.35
C VAL A 330 19.69 20.07 -11.06
N ALA A 331 20.91 19.58 -10.84
CA ALA A 331 21.30 18.81 -9.66
C ALA A 331 22.13 19.66 -8.69
N LYS A 332 21.69 19.68 -7.43
CA LYS A 332 22.20 20.57 -6.38
C LYS A 332 22.56 19.78 -5.13
N LEU A 333 23.58 20.25 -4.41
CA LEU A 333 23.86 19.84 -3.03
C LEU A 333 22.93 20.59 -2.06
N GLU A 334 22.87 20.12 -0.81
CA GLU A 334 22.06 20.73 0.25
C GLU A 334 22.37 22.22 0.48
N ASN A 335 23.63 22.63 0.32
CA ASN A 335 24.04 24.04 0.41
C ASN A 335 23.67 24.89 -0.82
N GLY A 336 22.96 24.33 -1.80
CA GLY A 336 22.56 24.99 -3.04
C GLY A 336 23.59 24.95 -4.17
N THR A 337 24.77 24.37 -3.96
CA THR A 337 25.80 24.26 -5.00
C THR A 337 25.30 23.36 -6.14
N ILE A 338 25.23 23.90 -7.36
CA ILE A 338 24.89 23.13 -8.56
C ILE A 338 26.13 22.33 -8.99
N PHE A 339 26.01 21.01 -9.09
CA PHE A 339 27.11 20.14 -9.53
C PHE A 339 26.91 19.57 -10.94
N GLU A 340 25.68 19.54 -11.45
CA GLU A 340 25.33 19.02 -12.78
C GLU A 340 24.06 19.71 -13.29
N LYS A 341 24.01 20.00 -14.60
CA LYS A 341 22.87 20.62 -15.28
C LYS A 341 22.79 20.05 -16.69
N ASN A 342 21.61 19.66 -17.14
CA ASN A 342 21.42 18.91 -18.38
C ASN A 342 20.10 19.30 -19.06
N GLY A 343 20.10 19.50 -20.39
CA GLY A 343 18.90 19.82 -21.17
C GLY A 343 18.30 21.21 -20.89
N GLN A 344 19.14 22.15 -20.49
CA GLN A 344 18.75 23.49 -20.07
C GLN A 344 19.40 24.54 -20.98
N ASP A 345 19.02 25.81 -20.86
CA ASP A 345 19.62 26.94 -21.59
C ASP A 345 19.67 26.78 -23.14
N GLY A 346 18.74 26.00 -23.71
CA GLY A 346 18.67 25.73 -25.15
C GLY A 346 19.49 24.52 -25.61
N GLU A 347 20.11 23.78 -24.69
CA GLU A 347 20.78 22.50 -24.98
C GLU A 347 19.77 21.39 -25.32
N GLU A 348 20.27 20.36 -26.00
CA GLU A 348 19.48 19.15 -26.27
C GLU A 348 19.08 18.45 -24.98
N LEU A 349 17.86 17.89 -24.96
CA LEU A 349 17.35 17.15 -23.82
C LEU A 349 18.28 15.97 -23.50
N PHE A 350 18.54 15.76 -22.21
CA PHE A 350 19.36 14.64 -21.78
C PHE A 350 18.55 13.35 -21.92
N GLN A 351 19.05 12.45 -22.75
CA GLN A 351 18.41 11.18 -23.06
C GLN A 351 19.14 10.02 -22.37
N PHE A 352 18.40 9.16 -21.67
CA PHE A 352 18.93 7.90 -21.15
C PHE A 352 17.87 6.80 -21.20
N VAL A 353 18.31 5.56 -20.99
CA VAL A 353 17.42 4.39 -20.91
C VAL A 353 17.29 3.98 -19.44
N THR A 354 16.05 3.91 -18.97
CA THR A 354 15.76 3.55 -17.58
C THR A 354 16.22 2.14 -17.25
N ASP A 355 16.64 1.93 -16.01
CA ASP A 355 17.25 0.68 -15.54
C ASP A 355 18.49 0.27 -16.36
N GLU A 356 19.16 1.17 -17.11
CA GLU A 356 20.43 0.90 -17.79
C GLU A 356 21.68 1.32 -17.00
N GLY A 357 21.47 1.96 -15.86
CA GLY A 357 22.56 2.38 -14.95
C GLY A 357 23.43 3.51 -15.53
N GLN A 358 22.87 4.24 -16.50
CA GLN A 358 23.46 5.44 -17.12
C GLN A 358 23.40 6.66 -16.20
N VAL A 359 22.49 6.67 -15.23
CA VAL A 359 22.34 7.68 -14.18
C VAL A 359 22.41 7.02 -12.80
N ILE A 360 22.45 7.82 -11.74
CA ILE A 360 22.36 7.33 -10.35
C ILE A 360 21.01 6.64 -10.11
N ASP A 361 21.00 5.59 -9.29
CA ASP A 361 19.84 4.74 -9.07
C ASP A 361 18.61 5.52 -8.57
N GLY A 362 18.82 6.57 -7.76
CA GLY A 362 17.73 7.40 -7.25
C GLY A 362 17.05 8.24 -8.32
N LEU A 363 17.81 8.75 -9.29
CA LEU A 363 17.25 9.51 -10.41
C LEU A 363 16.48 8.60 -11.34
N ASP A 364 17.04 7.42 -11.66
CA ASP A 364 16.40 6.40 -12.47
C ASP A 364 15.04 5.99 -11.89
N LYS A 365 15.02 5.67 -10.59
CA LYS A 365 13.80 5.30 -9.85
C LYS A 365 12.79 6.44 -9.80
N ALA A 366 13.24 7.68 -9.60
CA ALA A 366 12.33 8.82 -9.58
C ALA A 366 11.63 8.99 -10.94
N VAL A 367 12.37 8.91 -12.05
CA VAL A 367 11.81 9.06 -13.40
C VAL A 367 10.77 7.99 -13.72
N LEU A 368 10.93 6.75 -13.26
CA LEU A 368 9.91 5.70 -13.40
C LEU A 368 8.57 6.05 -12.73
N THR A 369 8.55 6.98 -11.78
CA THR A 369 7.31 7.44 -11.12
C THR A 369 6.69 8.67 -11.77
N MET A 370 7.38 9.32 -12.70
CA MET A 370 6.97 10.59 -13.30
C MET A 370 6.06 10.39 -14.50
N LYS A 371 5.16 11.35 -14.72
CA LYS A 371 4.35 11.48 -15.93
C LYS A 371 5.02 12.39 -16.95
N LYS A 372 4.54 12.34 -18.20
CA LYS A 372 5.00 13.26 -19.25
C LYS A 372 4.74 14.72 -18.83
N ASN A 373 5.69 15.61 -19.08
CA ASN A 373 5.73 17.01 -18.66
C ASN A 373 5.62 17.23 -17.13
N GLU A 374 5.85 16.21 -16.30
CA GLU A 374 5.92 16.37 -14.85
C GLU A 374 7.22 17.08 -14.47
N HIS A 375 7.11 18.12 -13.65
CA HIS A 375 8.25 18.83 -13.05
C HIS A 375 8.27 18.53 -11.55
N ALA A 376 9.40 18.06 -11.04
CA ALA A 376 9.54 17.61 -9.67
C ALA A 376 10.90 17.96 -9.06
N LEU A 377 10.90 18.10 -7.73
CA LEU A 377 12.10 18.13 -6.91
C LEU A 377 12.30 16.75 -6.27
N VAL A 378 13.39 16.08 -6.62
CA VAL A 378 13.73 14.75 -6.10
C VAL A 378 14.87 14.89 -5.10
N THR A 379 14.64 14.43 -3.87
CA THR A 379 15.66 14.30 -2.83
C THR A 379 16.18 12.87 -2.82
N ILE A 380 17.49 12.69 -3.03
CA ILE A 380 18.15 11.40 -3.16
C ILE A 380 19.21 11.28 -2.07
N TYR A 381 19.02 10.35 -1.15
CA TYR A 381 20.01 10.05 -0.11
C TYR A 381 21.19 9.24 -0.67
N PRO A 382 22.34 9.22 0.02
CA PRO A 382 23.60 8.68 -0.50
C PRO A 382 23.54 7.27 -1.09
N GLU A 383 22.71 6.40 -0.53
CA GLU A 383 22.55 5.00 -0.93
C GLU A 383 21.98 4.83 -2.34
N TYR A 384 21.28 5.85 -2.83
CA TYR A 384 20.74 5.92 -4.19
C TYR A 384 21.45 6.99 -5.04
N GLY A 385 22.42 7.70 -4.46
CA GLY A 385 23.25 8.72 -5.10
C GLY A 385 24.65 8.20 -5.45
N PHE A 386 25.67 8.96 -5.07
CA PHE A 386 27.08 8.61 -5.31
C PHE A 386 27.72 7.78 -4.18
N GLY A 387 26.96 7.42 -3.13
CA GLY A 387 27.44 6.59 -2.04
C GLY A 387 28.59 7.21 -1.25
N GLY A 388 29.53 6.36 -0.81
CA GLY A 388 30.64 6.74 0.07
C GLY A 388 31.87 7.29 -0.63
N GLU A 389 31.80 7.58 -1.94
CA GLU A 389 32.94 8.06 -2.72
C GLU A 389 32.73 9.52 -3.16
N GLU A 390 33.82 10.30 -3.12
CA GLU A 390 33.82 11.64 -3.70
C GLU A 390 33.77 11.53 -5.23
N THR A 391 32.86 12.27 -5.85
CA THR A 391 32.60 12.18 -7.29
C THR A 391 32.74 13.54 -7.96
N LYS A 392 33.66 13.66 -8.92
CA LYS A 392 33.77 14.87 -9.75
C LYS A 392 32.67 14.90 -10.80
N ARG A 393 31.92 16.01 -10.87
CA ARG A 393 30.92 16.31 -11.89
C ARG A 393 31.32 17.56 -12.68
N ASP A 394 30.53 17.90 -13.68
CA ASP A 394 30.87 18.95 -14.65
C ASP A 394 31.07 20.32 -14.00
N LEU A 395 30.28 20.64 -12.97
CA LEU A 395 30.28 21.96 -12.33
C LEU A 395 30.90 21.96 -10.93
N ALA A 396 30.87 20.84 -10.21
CA ALA A 396 31.43 20.75 -8.86
C ALA A 396 31.83 19.32 -8.48
N ILE A 397 32.55 19.21 -7.35
CA ILE A 397 32.82 17.94 -6.70
C ILE A 397 31.68 17.64 -5.73
N VAL A 398 31.14 16.43 -5.81
CA VAL A 398 30.14 15.93 -4.87
C VAL A 398 30.85 15.15 -3.76
N PRO A 399 30.81 15.62 -2.50
CA PRO A 399 31.42 14.91 -1.38
C PRO A 399 30.81 13.53 -1.16
N ALA A 400 31.59 12.62 -0.58
CA ALA A 400 31.10 11.33 -0.13
C ALA A 400 29.92 11.47 0.83
N ASN A 401 28.93 10.58 0.72
CA ASN A 401 27.72 10.54 1.52
C ASN A 401 26.86 11.82 1.46
N SER A 402 26.84 12.51 0.32
CA SER A 402 25.98 13.68 0.12
C SER A 402 24.54 13.30 -0.24
N THR A 403 23.57 13.99 0.37
CA THR A 403 22.18 14.03 -0.11
C THR A 403 22.08 14.99 -1.29
N LEU A 404 21.41 14.55 -2.36
CA LEU A 404 21.33 15.26 -3.64
C LEU A 404 19.91 15.74 -3.91
N PHE A 405 19.79 16.90 -4.55
CA PHE A 405 18.52 17.50 -4.92
C PHE A 405 18.47 17.69 -6.44
N TYR A 406 17.58 16.97 -7.11
CA TYR A 406 17.36 17.06 -8.55
C TYR A 406 16.05 17.79 -8.82
N GLU A 407 16.13 18.98 -9.39
CA GLU A 407 14.98 19.67 -9.99
C GLU A 407 14.88 19.19 -11.44
N ILE A 408 13.94 18.28 -11.71
CA ILE A 408 13.85 17.49 -12.95
C ILE A 408 12.49 17.63 -13.61
N GLU A 409 12.49 17.73 -14.93
CA GLU A 409 11.31 17.62 -15.77
C GLU A 409 11.43 16.42 -16.72
N LEU A 410 10.43 15.55 -16.69
CA LEU A 410 10.29 14.46 -17.67
C LEU A 410 9.55 14.98 -18.89
N VAL A 411 10.27 15.33 -19.95
CA VAL A 411 9.69 15.99 -21.13
C VAL A 411 8.99 14.97 -22.03
N GLU A 412 9.65 13.84 -22.29
CA GLU A 412 9.13 12.80 -23.18
C GLU A 412 9.69 11.43 -22.78
N PHE A 413 8.94 10.36 -23.05
CA PHE A 413 9.46 9.00 -22.96
C PHE A 413 8.82 8.08 -24.00
N ILE A 414 9.56 7.02 -24.34
CA ILE A 414 9.11 5.90 -25.16
C ILE A 414 9.28 4.65 -24.30
N LYS A 415 8.19 3.95 -24.02
CA LYS A 415 8.20 2.73 -23.21
C LYS A 415 8.98 1.60 -23.89
N GLU A 416 9.67 0.77 -23.10
CA GLU A 416 10.15 -0.52 -23.62
C GLU A 416 8.91 -1.37 -23.91
N LYS A 417 8.85 -1.95 -25.11
CA LYS A 417 7.78 -2.87 -25.49
C LYS A 417 7.78 -4.06 -24.56
N GLU A 418 6.60 -4.46 -24.13
CA GLU A 418 6.43 -5.65 -23.32
C GLU A 418 6.61 -6.91 -24.15
N SER A 419 6.92 -8.04 -23.51
CA SER A 419 7.23 -9.29 -24.22
C SER A 419 6.09 -9.74 -25.15
N TRP A 420 4.82 -9.48 -24.83
CA TRP A 420 3.70 -9.86 -25.71
C TRP A 420 3.53 -8.94 -26.93
N GLU A 421 4.15 -7.75 -26.95
CA GLU A 421 4.09 -6.80 -28.06
C GLU A 421 5.20 -7.03 -29.10
N LEU A 422 6.14 -7.93 -28.80
CA LEU A 422 7.29 -8.25 -29.65
C LEU A 422 7.03 -9.49 -30.50
N GLU A 423 7.44 -9.41 -31.75
CA GLU A 423 7.49 -10.56 -32.65
C GLU A 423 8.63 -11.51 -32.26
N VAL A 424 8.50 -12.81 -32.59
CA VAL A 424 9.49 -13.82 -32.17
C VAL A 424 10.94 -13.51 -32.60
N PRO A 425 11.21 -13.05 -33.83
CA PRO A 425 12.56 -12.64 -34.22
C PRO A 425 13.10 -11.47 -33.37
N GLU A 426 12.26 -10.47 -33.09
CA GLU A 426 12.63 -9.32 -32.25
C GLU A 426 12.96 -9.76 -30.82
N LYS A 427 12.20 -10.71 -30.25
CA LYS A 427 12.48 -11.30 -28.93
C LYS A 427 13.86 -11.93 -28.86
N LEU A 428 14.21 -12.73 -29.87
CA LEU A 428 15.49 -13.43 -29.93
C LEU A 428 16.66 -12.45 -30.07
N GLU A 429 16.50 -11.42 -30.90
CA GLU A 429 17.49 -10.35 -31.09
C GLU A 429 17.68 -9.54 -29.80
N LEU A 430 16.59 -9.09 -29.16
CA LEU A 430 16.64 -8.33 -27.92
C LEU A 430 17.23 -9.16 -26.77
N ALA A 431 16.89 -10.45 -26.66
CA ALA A 431 17.50 -11.35 -25.69
C ALA A 431 19.02 -11.53 -25.93
N ALA A 432 19.45 -11.64 -27.19
CA ALA A 432 20.86 -11.71 -27.53
C ALA A 432 21.60 -10.42 -27.16
N LYS A 433 21.02 -9.24 -27.44
CA LYS A 433 21.56 -7.94 -27.05
C LYS A 433 21.69 -7.81 -25.53
N LYS A 434 20.63 -8.10 -24.76
CA LYS A 434 20.67 -8.03 -23.28
C LYS A 434 21.70 -9.00 -22.69
N LYS A 435 21.94 -10.17 -23.31
CA LYS A 435 23.04 -11.07 -22.94
C LYS A 435 24.42 -10.41 -23.16
N GLU A 436 24.61 -9.71 -24.28
CA GLU A 436 25.85 -8.99 -24.55
C GLU A 436 26.09 -7.84 -23.57
N ASP A 437 25.04 -7.07 -23.23
CA ASP A 437 25.09 -6.04 -22.20
C ASP A 437 25.48 -6.64 -20.84
N GLY A 438 24.90 -7.79 -20.48
CA GLY A 438 25.28 -8.55 -19.30
C GLY A 438 26.75 -8.97 -19.32
N ASN A 439 27.28 -9.38 -20.47
CA ASN A 439 28.70 -9.74 -20.62
C ASN A 439 29.62 -8.52 -20.44
N ALA A 440 29.23 -7.35 -20.94
CA ALA A 440 29.98 -6.11 -20.74
C ALA A 440 30.03 -5.74 -19.25
N LEU A 441 28.89 -5.79 -18.55
CA LEU A 441 28.80 -5.52 -17.11
C LEU A 441 29.58 -6.54 -16.27
N PHE A 442 29.56 -7.82 -16.67
CA PHE A 442 30.33 -8.86 -16.01
C PHE A 442 31.84 -8.58 -16.10
N LYS A 443 32.32 -8.14 -17.28
CA LYS A 443 33.72 -7.73 -17.48
C LYS A 443 34.08 -6.49 -16.66
N ALA A 444 33.13 -5.57 -16.48
CA ALA A 444 33.27 -4.39 -15.62
C ALA A 444 33.19 -4.70 -14.11
N GLY A 445 32.98 -5.97 -13.72
CA GLY A 445 32.86 -6.37 -12.31
C GLY A 445 31.52 -6.06 -11.66
N ASN A 446 30.55 -5.51 -12.41
CA ASN A 446 29.21 -5.21 -11.89
C ASN A 446 28.30 -6.44 -12.00
N TYR A 447 28.54 -7.42 -11.12
CA TYR A 447 27.87 -8.73 -11.17
C TYR A 447 26.36 -8.67 -10.90
N ALA A 448 25.91 -7.74 -10.05
CA ALA A 448 24.49 -7.58 -9.75
C ALA A 448 23.71 -7.09 -10.98
N ARG A 449 24.19 -6.02 -11.64
CA ARG A 449 23.56 -5.51 -12.87
C ARG A 449 23.70 -6.51 -14.03
N ALA A 450 24.85 -7.19 -14.15
CA ALA A 450 25.03 -8.25 -15.14
C ALA A 450 23.99 -9.37 -14.98
N SER A 451 23.76 -9.83 -13.74
CA SER A 451 22.73 -10.82 -13.41
C SER A 451 21.34 -10.38 -13.88
N LYS A 452 20.96 -9.13 -13.61
CA LYS A 452 19.66 -8.57 -14.02
C LYS A 452 19.49 -8.55 -15.55
N ARG A 453 20.55 -8.24 -16.31
CA ARG A 453 20.52 -8.27 -17.79
C ARG A 453 20.31 -9.68 -18.34
N TYR A 454 21.00 -10.68 -17.79
CA TYR A 454 20.79 -12.07 -18.19
C TYR A 454 19.38 -12.56 -17.86
N GLU A 455 18.84 -12.15 -16.71
CA GLU A 455 17.46 -12.46 -16.32
C GLU A 455 16.45 -11.87 -17.32
N LYS A 456 16.60 -10.58 -17.68
CA LYS A 456 15.76 -9.94 -18.71
C LYS A 456 15.84 -10.68 -20.04
N ALA A 457 17.04 -11.09 -20.45
CA ALA A 457 17.23 -11.88 -21.67
C ALA A 457 16.47 -13.22 -21.63
N VAL A 458 16.47 -13.92 -20.50
CA VAL A 458 15.74 -15.20 -20.33
C VAL A 458 14.23 -14.99 -20.34
N LYS A 459 13.73 -13.95 -19.65
CA LYS A 459 12.29 -13.63 -19.58
C LYS A 459 11.67 -13.36 -20.95
N LEU A 460 12.39 -12.67 -21.83
CA LEU A 460 11.94 -12.38 -23.21
C LEU A 460 11.64 -13.64 -24.03
N ILE A 461 12.34 -14.73 -23.73
CA ILE A 461 12.27 -16.00 -24.48
C ILE A 461 11.73 -17.15 -23.63
N GLU A 462 11.21 -16.88 -22.43
CA GLU A 462 10.77 -17.91 -21.48
C GLU A 462 9.66 -18.77 -22.07
N TYR A 463 8.61 -18.12 -22.58
CA TYR A 463 7.49 -18.74 -23.28
C TYR A 463 7.80 -18.86 -24.77
N ASP A 464 8.06 -20.08 -25.23
CA ASP A 464 8.43 -20.41 -26.62
C ASP A 464 7.31 -21.18 -27.36
N SER A 465 6.07 -21.08 -26.90
CA SER A 465 4.92 -21.77 -27.52
C SER A 465 4.70 -21.36 -28.98
N SER A 466 4.93 -20.09 -29.31
CA SER A 466 4.81 -19.52 -30.66
C SER A 466 6.06 -19.71 -31.53
N PHE A 467 7.12 -20.34 -31.00
CA PHE A 467 8.40 -20.43 -31.70
C PHE A 467 8.42 -21.68 -32.57
N ASP A 468 9.00 -21.55 -33.77
CA ASP A 468 9.33 -22.69 -34.61
C ASP A 468 10.52 -23.50 -34.02
N ASP A 469 10.82 -24.66 -34.60
CA ASP A 469 11.86 -25.55 -34.07
C ASP A 469 13.26 -24.94 -34.12
N ALA A 470 13.56 -24.10 -35.11
CA ALA A 470 14.85 -23.43 -35.23
C ALA A 470 14.98 -22.33 -34.16
N GLN A 471 13.92 -21.55 -33.98
CA GLN A 471 13.80 -20.51 -32.96
C GLN A 471 13.84 -21.11 -31.55
N LYS A 472 13.17 -22.25 -31.30
CA LYS A 472 13.25 -22.98 -30.02
C LYS A 472 14.68 -23.44 -29.72
N LYS A 473 15.41 -23.91 -30.73
CA LYS A 473 16.82 -24.29 -30.57
C LYS A 473 17.71 -23.08 -30.25
N GLN A 474 17.48 -21.95 -30.90
CA GLN A 474 18.17 -20.69 -30.62
C GLN A 474 17.84 -20.17 -29.21
N ALA A 475 16.56 -20.15 -28.84
CA ALA A 475 16.09 -19.77 -27.51
C ALA A 475 16.69 -20.67 -26.43
N LYS A 476 16.71 -21.99 -26.63
CA LYS A 476 17.35 -22.95 -25.72
C LYS A 476 18.83 -22.62 -25.51
N THR A 477 19.56 -22.36 -26.59
CA THR A 477 20.98 -21.99 -26.54
C THR A 477 21.21 -20.69 -25.75
N LEU A 478 20.36 -19.69 -25.97
CA LEU A 478 20.40 -18.43 -25.23
C LEU A 478 20.04 -18.62 -23.75
N LYS A 479 18.97 -19.36 -23.43
CA LYS A 479 18.54 -19.70 -22.06
C LYS A 479 19.69 -20.37 -21.28
N VAL A 480 20.34 -21.36 -21.88
CA VAL A 480 21.49 -22.05 -21.27
C VAL A 480 22.63 -21.08 -21.00
N SER A 481 23.04 -20.29 -22.00
CA SER A 481 24.13 -19.32 -21.86
C SER A 481 23.84 -18.26 -20.79
N CYS A 482 22.64 -17.70 -20.76
CA CYS A 482 22.25 -16.66 -19.80
C CYS A 482 22.17 -17.21 -18.37
N ASN A 483 21.53 -18.37 -18.16
CA ASN A 483 21.47 -18.98 -16.83
C ASN A 483 22.86 -19.37 -16.30
N LEU A 484 23.74 -19.89 -17.17
CA LEU A 484 25.13 -20.12 -16.82
C LEU A 484 25.82 -18.82 -16.40
N ASN A 485 25.76 -17.77 -17.21
CA ASN A 485 26.43 -16.50 -16.90
C ASN A 485 25.86 -15.84 -15.63
N MET A 486 24.55 -15.94 -15.42
CA MET A 486 23.89 -15.50 -14.19
C MET A 486 24.36 -16.30 -12.98
N ALA A 487 24.50 -17.63 -13.08
CA ALA A 487 25.10 -18.45 -12.03
C ALA A 487 26.55 -18.04 -11.72
N ALA A 488 27.33 -17.64 -12.73
CA ALA A 488 28.67 -17.09 -12.52
C ALA A 488 28.65 -15.75 -11.77
N CYS A 489 27.68 -14.87 -12.07
CA CYS A 489 27.46 -13.63 -11.31
C CYS A 489 27.12 -13.94 -9.85
N LYS A 490 26.18 -14.86 -9.61
CA LYS A 490 25.71 -15.25 -8.29
C LYS A 490 26.80 -15.91 -7.44
N LEU A 491 27.70 -16.68 -8.06
CA LEU A 491 28.91 -17.18 -7.38
C LEU A 491 29.81 -16.04 -6.89
N LYS A 492 30.02 -14.98 -7.69
CA LYS A 492 30.80 -13.80 -7.29
C LYS A 492 30.13 -13.02 -6.16
N LEU A 493 28.79 -12.97 -6.16
CA LEU A 493 27.98 -12.35 -5.12
C LEU A 493 27.76 -13.24 -3.88
N LYS A 494 28.30 -14.47 -3.88
CA LYS A 494 28.14 -15.47 -2.81
C LYS A 494 26.68 -15.87 -2.52
N ASP A 495 25.81 -15.74 -3.52
CA ASP A 495 24.41 -16.16 -3.45
C ASP A 495 24.29 -17.61 -3.95
N TYR A 496 24.78 -18.54 -3.13
CA TYR A 496 24.95 -19.95 -3.52
C TYR A 496 23.63 -20.68 -3.77
N ARG A 497 22.56 -20.30 -3.05
CA ARG A 497 21.22 -20.89 -3.25
C ARG A 497 20.71 -20.61 -4.66
N GLU A 498 20.90 -19.39 -5.15
CA GLU A 498 20.47 -19.04 -6.50
C GLU A 498 21.33 -19.72 -7.56
N VAL A 499 22.64 -19.89 -7.32
CA VAL A 499 23.51 -20.68 -8.21
C VAL A 499 22.95 -22.09 -8.41
N VAL A 500 22.53 -22.77 -7.34
CA VAL A 500 21.95 -24.12 -7.41
C VAL A 500 20.67 -24.13 -8.27
N LYS A 501 19.76 -23.17 -8.07
CA LYS A 501 18.53 -23.08 -8.89
C LYS A 501 18.84 -22.87 -10.36
N LEU A 502 19.71 -21.92 -10.68
CA LEU A 502 20.03 -21.55 -12.05
C LEU A 502 20.75 -22.67 -12.81
N THR A 503 21.70 -23.33 -12.16
CA THR A 503 22.40 -24.49 -12.74
C THR A 503 21.48 -25.70 -12.88
N THR A 504 20.51 -25.88 -11.99
CA THR A 504 19.49 -26.94 -12.12
C THR A 504 18.60 -26.70 -13.35
N LYS A 505 18.12 -25.46 -13.58
CA LYS A 505 17.41 -25.09 -14.82
C LYS A 505 18.23 -25.41 -16.08
N VAL A 506 19.54 -25.19 -16.05
CA VAL A 506 20.43 -25.55 -17.18
C VAL A 506 20.50 -27.06 -17.36
N LEU A 507 20.58 -27.84 -16.28
CA LEU A 507 20.69 -29.29 -16.32
C LEU A 507 19.37 -29.99 -16.70
N GLU A 508 18.22 -29.35 -16.49
CA GLU A 508 16.93 -29.79 -17.04
C GLU A 508 16.90 -29.67 -18.57
N LEU A 509 17.54 -28.64 -19.13
CA LEU A 509 17.67 -28.44 -20.57
C LEU A 509 18.81 -29.27 -21.20
N GLU A 510 19.93 -29.39 -20.48
CA GLU A 510 21.17 -30.03 -20.89
C GLU A 510 21.80 -30.81 -19.72
N SER A 511 21.35 -32.05 -19.51
CA SER A 511 21.73 -32.86 -18.36
C SER A 511 23.22 -33.23 -18.30
N SER A 512 23.95 -33.08 -19.41
CA SER A 512 25.39 -33.32 -19.56
C SER A 512 26.23 -32.02 -19.53
N ASN A 513 25.66 -30.87 -19.16
CA ASN A 513 26.39 -29.61 -19.14
C ASN A 513 27.41 -29.56 -17.99
N VAL A 514 28.69 -29.82 -18.29
CA VAL A 514 29.80 -29.86 -17.32
C VAL A 514 29.96 -28.53 -16.58
N LYS A 515 29.75 -27.38 -17.24
CA LYS A 515 29.86 -26.05 -16.60
C LYS A 515 28.79 -25.84 -15.54
N ALA A 516 27.57 -26.31 -15.79
CA ALA A 516 26.48 -26.24 -14.81
C ALA A 516 26.77 -27.14 -13.61
N LEU A 517 27.16 -28.40 -13.84
CA LEU A 517 27.54 -29.33 -12.77
C LEU A 517 28.68 -28.75 -11.92
N TYR A 518 29.74 -28.26 -12.56
CA TYR A 518 30.89 -27.66 -11.87
C TYR A 518 30.49 -26.48 -10.98
N ARG A 519 29.68 -25.54 -11.50
CA ARG A 519 29.22 -24.38 -10.72
C ARG A 519 28.27 -24.76 -9.59
N ARG A 520 27.43 -25.78 -9.80
CA ARG A 520 26.52 -26.30 -8.78
C ARG A 520 27.28 -26.97 -7.65
N VAL A 521 28.34 -27.72 -7.97
CA VAL A 521 29.27 -28.28 -6.98
C VAL A 521 29.92 -27.18 -6.14
N GLN A 522 30.42 -26.11 -6.77
CA GLN A 522 31.00 -24.98 -6.03
C GLN A 522 30.01 -24.39 -5.02
N ALA A 523 28.74 -24.25 -5.42
CA ALA A 523 27.68 -23.76 -4.52
C ALA A 523 27.38 -24.75 -3.38
N TYR A 524 27.22 -26.05 -3.68
CA TYR A 524 26.97 -27.07 -2.66
C TYR A 524 28.11 -27.18 -1.64
N ILE A 525 29.37 -27.03 -2.06
CA ILE A 525 30.51 -27.01 -1.12
C ILE A 525 30.40 -25.86 -0.12
N GLU A 526 29.97 -24.67 -0.57
CA GLU A 526 29.79 -23.49 0.30
C GLU A 526 28.54 -23.61 1.18
N LEU A 527 27.49 -24.27 0.70
CA LEU A 527 26.28 -24.59 1.46
C LEU A 527 26.46 -25.77 2.43
N LEU A 528 27.59 -26.47 2.36
CA LEU A 528 27.90 -27.71 3.11
C LEU A 528 27.00 -28.91 2.74
N ASP A 529 26.42 -28.89 1.54
CA ASP A 529 25.63 -29.97 0.96
C ASP A 529 26.53 -30.99 0.24
N LEU A 530 27.45 -31.61 0.99
CA LEU A 530 28.59 -32.32 0.40
C LEU A 530 28.20 -33.60 -0.37
N ASP A 531 27.09 -34.26 -0.01
CA ASP A 531 26.60 -35.46 -0.71
C ASP A 531 26.13 -35.12 -2.14
N TYR A 532 25.41 -34.01 -2.29
CA TYR A 532 24.99 -33.50 -3.59
C TYR A 532 26.20 -33.03 -4.43
N ALA A 533 27.18 -32.39 -3.78
CA ALA A 533 28.44 -32.03 -4.43
C ALA A 533 29.20 -33.27 -4.94
N GLU A 534 29.25 -34.36 -4.16
CA GLU A 534 29.94 -35.59 -4.56
C GLU A 534 29.24 -36.28 -5.75
N THR A 535 27.91 -36.24 -5.78
CA THR A 535 27.12 -36.79 -6.89
C THR A 535 27.37 -36.03 -8.18
N ASP A 536 27.30 -34.70 -8.15
CA ASP A 536 27.45 -33.87 -9.34
C ASP A 536 28.88 -33.87 -9.90
N ILE A 537 29.89 -33.89 -9.01
CA ILE A 537 31.29 -33.86 -9.47
C ILE A 537 31.73 -35.18 -10.09
N LYS A 538 31.21 -36.32 -9.59
CA LYS A 538 31.43 -37.62 -10.23
C LYS A 538 30.80 -37.62 -11.62
N LYS A 539 29.54 -37.19 -11.73
CA LYS A 539 28.86 -37.04 -13.03
C LYS A 539 29.65 -36.14 -13.98
N ALA A 540 30.21 -35.03 -13.50
CA ALA A 540 31.03 -34.13 -14.32
C ALA A 540 32.32 -34.80 -14.82
N LEU A 541 32.99 -35.58 -13.97
CA LEU A 541 34.20 -36.34 -14.34
C LEU A 541 33.90 -37.54 -15.25
N ASP A 542 32.71 -38.13 -15.15
CA ASP A 542 32.28 -39.19 -16.06
C ASP A 542 32.08 -38.65 -17.48
N ILE A 543 31.59 -37.41 -17.61
CA ILE A 543 31.37 -36.74 -18.90
C ILE A 543 32.68 -36.21 -19.47
N ASP A 544 33.52 -35.54 -18.66
CA ASP A 544 34.82 -34.99 -19.07
C ASP A 544 35.92 -35.39 -18.08
N PRO A 545 36.50 -36.59 -18.23
CA PRO A 545 37.51 -37.11 -17.31
C PRO A 545 38.83 -36.34 -17.31
N GLN A 546 39.08 -35.47 -18.29
CA GLN A 546 40.31 -34.69 -18.38
C GLN A 546 40.17 -33.26 -17.88
N ASN A 547 38.98 -32.88 -17.42
CA ASN A 547 38.72 -31.54 -16.93
C ASN A 547 39.56 -31.19 -15.69
N ARG A 548 40.56 -30.32 -15.86
CA ARG A 548 41.47 -29.91 -14.79
C ARG A 548 40.74 -29.17 -13.67
N GLU A 549 39.78 -28.31 -13.99
CA GLU A 549 39.05 -27.51 -13.00
C GLU A 549 38.18 -28.40 -12.11
N VAL A 550 37.45 -29.33 -12.71
CA VAL A 550 36.62 -30.30 -11.98
C VAL A 550 37.49 -31.18 -11.08
N LYS A 551 38.66 -31.64 -11.54
CA LYS A 551 39.60 -32.42 -10.70
C LYS A 551 40.10 -31.63 -9.48
N LEU A 552 40.40 -30.33 -9.66
CA LEU A 552 40.83 -29.46 -8.56
C LEU A 552 39.71 -29.26 -7.54
N GLU A 553 38.49 -29.02 -8.01
CA GLU A 553 37.33 -28.87 -7.12
C GLU A 553 37.00 -30.18 -6.40
N TYR A 554 37.24 -31.34 -7.03
CA TYR A 554 37.03 -32.64 -6.38
C TYR A 554 38.01 -32.86 -5.23
N LYS A 555 39.26 -32.42 -5.40
CA LYS A 555 40.24 -32.42 -4.31
C LYS A 555 39.77 -31.50 -3.16
N ARG A 556 39.23 -30.33 -3.47
CA ARG A 556 38.67 -29.39 -2.48
C ARG A 556 37.49 -30.02 -1.73
N LEU A 557 36.58 -30.69 -2.44
CA LEU A 557 35.46 -31.42 -1.85
C LEU A 557 35.95 -32.51 -0.89
N LYS A 558 36.93 -33.34 -1.30
CA LYS A 558 37.50 -34.39 -0.44
C LYS A 558 38.14 -33.83 0.83
N GLN A 559 38.78 -32.67 0.75
CA GLN A 559 39.31 -31.98 1.93
C GLN A 559 38.19 -31.52 2.87
N LYS A 560 37.11 -30.95 2.33
CA LYS A 560 35.93 -30.54 3.11
C LYS A 560 35.22 -31.71 3.79
N LEU A 561 35.03 -32.83 3.08
CA LEU A 561 34.48 -34.07 3.64
C LEU A 561 35.33 -34.59 4.81
N ALA A 562 36.66 -34.62 4.65
CA ALA A 562 37.56 -35.03 5.73
C ALA A 562 37.49 -34.10 6.94
N GLU A 563 37.36 -32.79 6.72
CA GLU A 563 37.21 -31.80 7.78
C GLU A 563 35.88 -31.98 8.54
N GLN A 564 34.78 -32.20 7.82
CA GLN A 564 33.46 -32.45 8.41
C GLN A 564 33.45 -33.75 9.22
N ASN A 565 33.94 -34.85 8.65
CA ASN A 565 34.04 -36.13 9.36
C ASN A 565 34.87 -36.01 10.65
N LYS A 566 35.94 -35.22 10.63
CA LYS A 566 36.76 -34.94 11.82
C LYS A 566 35.99 -34.13 12.87
N LYS A 567 35.16 -33.16 12.45
CA LYS A 567 34.31 -32.37 13.33
C LYS A 567 33.19 -33.22 13.94
N GLU A 568 32.53 -34.04 13.14
CA GLU A 568 31.49 -34.97 13.59
C GLU A 568 32.04 -36.02 14.56
N ALA A 569 33.17 -36.66 14.23
CA ALA A 569 33.81 -37.62 15.12
C ALA A 569 34.17 -37.01 16.49
N LYS A 570 34.62 -35.74 16.52
CA LYS A 570 34.86 -35.00 17.77
C LYS A 570 33.56 -34.70 18.52
N LEU A 571 32.51 -34.27 17.81
CA LEU A 571 31.22 -33.95 18.41
C LEU A 571 30.59 -35.20 19.05
N TYR A 572 30.51 -36.30 18.30
CA TYR A 572 30.01 -37.58 18.80
C TYR A 572 30.88 -38.11 19.94
N GLY A 573 32.21 -38.06 19.82
CA GLY A 573 33.11 -38.47 20.89
C GLY A 573 32.87 -37.70 22.20
N ASN A 574 32.67 -36.38 22.12
CA ASN A 574 32.34 -35.54 23.28
C ASN A 574 30.95 -35.87 23.86
N MET A 575 29.97 -36.14 22.99
CA MET A 575 28.60 -36.49 23.41
C MET A 575 28.57 -37.85 24.11
N PHE A 576 29.24 -38.87 23.56
CA PHE A 576 29.40 -40.19 24.20
C PHE A 576 30.10 -40.07 25.55
N ALA A 577 31.20 -39.31 25.64
CA ALA A 577 31.90 -39.10 26.90
C ALA A 577 31.01 -38.42 27.97
N ARG A 578 30.09 -37.54 27.55
CA ARG A 578 29.13 -36.89 28.45
C ARG A 578 28.02 -37.85 28.88
N LEU A 579 27.47 -38.64 27.97
CA LEU A 579 26.45 -39.66 28.27
C LEU A 579 26.99 -40.70 29.25
N SER A 580 28.19 -41.25 29.01
CA SER A 580 28.82 -42.20 29.93
C SER A 580 29.07 -41.60 31.32
N LYS A 581 29.38 -40.29 31.41
CA LYS A 581 29.49 -39.59 32.70
C LYS A 581 28.14 -39.42 33.40
N MET A 582 27.06 -39.21 32.65
CA MET A 582 25.70 -39.13 33.20
C MET A 582 25.19 -40.49 33.67
N GLU A 583 25.38 -41.56 32.88
CA GLU A 583 25.06 -42.94 33.28
C GLU A 583 25.85 -43.37 34.53
N ALA A 584 27.14 -42.98 34.62
CA ALA A 584 27.96 -43.24 35.79
C ALA A 584 27.51 -42.42 37.02
N ALA A 585 26.86 -41.27 36.83
CA ALA A 585 26.27 -40.48 37.90
C ALA A 585 24.92 -41.04 38.36
N GLU A 586 24.07 -41.52 37.44
CA GLU A 586 22.80 -42.19 37.74
C GLU A 586 23.00 -43.52 38.48
N LYS A 587 23.97 -44.35 38.06
CA LYS A 587 24.33 -45.58 38.79
C LYS A 587 24.88 -45.33 40.20
N LYS A 588 25.36 -44.12 40.49
CA LYS A 588 25.76 -43.72 41.85
C LYS A 588 24.59 -43.21 42.71
N MET A 589 23.42 -42.98 42.11
CA MET A 589 22.21 -42.51 42.79
C MET A 589 21.15 -43.61 42.99
N GLU A 590 21.30 -44.81 42.44
CA GLU A 590 20.45 -45.96 42.79
C GLU A 590 20.79 -46.51 44.19
N PRO A 591 19.83 -46.60 45.14
CA PRO A 591 20.09 -47.15 46.47
C PRO A 591 20.19 -48.68 46.42
N ALA A 592 21.31 -49.22 46.90
CA ALA A 592 21.50 -50.64 47.12
C ALA A 592 20.56 -51.15 48.23
N ASN A 593 19.47 -51.81 47.86
CA ASN A 593 18.65 -52.54 48.81
C ASN A 593 19.27 -53.93 49.02
N GLY A 594 19.97 -54.11 50.13
CA GLY A 594 20.65 -55.35 50.52
C GLY A 594 20.56 -55.59 52.02
N ALA A 595 19.53 -56.36 52.40
CA ALA A 595 19.43 -57.29 53.54
C ALA A 595 20.04 -56.88 54.90
N ALA A 596 19.17 -56.58 55.87
CA ALA A 596 19.46 -56.62 57.30
C ALA A 596 18.90 -57.91 57.93
N ALA A 597 19.76 -58.67 58.62
CA ALA A 597 19.42 -59.69 59.62
C ALA A 597 20.66 -59.86 60.50
N ALA A 598 20.65 -59.97 61.82
CA ALA A 598 19.72 -59.81 62.94
C ALA A 598 20.62 -59.75 64.21
N PRO A 599 20.16 -59.30 65.39
CA PRO A 599 20.85 -59.65 66.64
C PRO A 599 20.09 -60.73 67.42
N GLU A 600 20.86 -61.72 67.88
CA GLU A 600 20.47 -62.85 68.73
C GLU A 600 20.29 -62.47 70.22
N PRO A 601 19.70 -63.36 71.06
CA PRO A 601 18.86 -62.99 72.19
C PRO A 601 19.61 -62.91 73.55
N MET A 602 19.09 -62.08 74.46
CA MET A 602 19.44 -62.13 75.89
C MET A 602 18.59 -63.18 76.62
N VAL A 603 19.24 -64.04 77.41
CA VAL A 603 18.66 -64.89 78.46
C VAL A 603 19.24 -64.41 79.79
N THR A 604 18.45 -64.01 80.78
CA THR A 604 18.09 -64.66 82.07
C THR A 604 17.75 -63.47 83.00
N THR A 605 16.76 -63.44 83.88
CA THR A 605 16.18 -64.39 84.85
C THR A 605 14.74 -64.03 85.15
#